data_AF-A0A8S2FR73-F1
#
_entry.id   AF-A0A8S2FR73-F1
#
_cell.length_a   1.000
_cell.length_b   1.000
_cell.length_c   1.000
_cell.angle_alpha   90.00
_cell.angle_beta   90.00
_cell.angle_gamma   90.00
#
_symmetry.space_group_name_H-M   'P 1'
#
loop_
_entity.id
_entity.type
_entity.pdbx_description
1 polymer ?
#
loop_
_entity_poly.entity_id
_entity_poly.type
_entity_poly.pdbx_seq_one_letter_code
_entity_poly.pdbx_strand_id
1 'polypeptide(L)'
;KFPSCSVTIKYCGLIKSEDKGQRRFKDQIIVVQQGKHHFSFICKGPVNFRDTFQFQSHPRSDDKPFTFVFYVNGLIAARLPMCCEYKYRNGITIDGKYEQFAIQNISGTKPCQKCKMDSEESAKS
;
A
#
# COMPACT_ATOMS: atom_id res chain seq x y z
N LYS A 1 -14.96 18.17 1.87
CA LYS A 1 -14.74 16.69 1.84
C LYS A 1 -13.47 16.43 1.06
N PHE A 2 -12.38 16.02 1.70
CA PHE A 2 -11.18 15.60 0.96
C PHE A 2 -11.52 14.32 0.17
N PRO A 3 -11.16 14.21 -1.11
CA PRO A 3 -11.41 12.98 -1.84
C PRO A 3 -10.64 11.85 -1.16
N SER A 4 -11.32 10.73 -0.88
CA SER A 4 -10.65 9.52 -0.43
C SER A 4 -9.71 9.07 -1.54
N CYS A 5 -8.41 9.02 -1.24
CA CYS A 5 -7.43 8.54 -2.21
C CYS A 5 -7.59 7.02 -2.32
N SER A 6 -7.62 6.53 -3.55
CA SER A 6 -7.81 5.13 -3.84
C SER A 6 -6.47 4.48 -4.18
N VAL A 7 -6.14 3.40 -3.49
CA VAL A 7 -4.91 2.63 -3.69
C VAL A 7 -5.29 1.23 -4.18
N THR A 8 -4.71 0.81 -5.31
CA THR A 8 -4.85 -0.53 -5.87
C THR A 8 -3.54 -1.28 -5.71
N ILE A 9 -3.60 -2.42 -5.03
CA ILE A 9 -2.46 -3.28 -4.76
C ILE A 9 -2.67 -4.63 -5.44
N LYS A 10 -1.62 -5.11 -6.10
CA LYS A 10 -1.52 -6.49 -6.58
C LYS A 10 -0.84 -7.34 -5.52
N TYR A 11 -1.47 -8.46 -5.13
CA TYR A 11 -0.91 -9.42 -4.20
C TYR A 11 -0.19 -10.55 -4.95
N CYS A 12 1.12 -10.65 -4.78
CA CYS A 12 1.98 -11.62 -5.48
C CYS A 12 2.16 -12.94 -4.71
N GLY A 13 1.54 -13.14 -3.55
CA GLY A 13 1.63 -14.38 -2.77
C GLY A 13 2.76 -14.42 -1.74
N LEU A 14 2.72 -15.41 -0.83
CA LEU A 14 3.65 -15.46 0.31
C LEU A 14 5.08 -15.93 -0.02
N ILE A 15 5.33 -16.85 -0.97
CA ILE A 15 6.66 -17.39 -1.40
C ILE A 15 6.48 -18.29 -2.66
N LYS A 16 7.53 -18.41 -3.50
CA LYS A 16 7.73 -19.37 -4.62
C LYS A 16 7.89 -20.84 -4.16
N SER A 17 7.05 -21.37 -3.26
CA SER A 17 7.17 -22.81 -2.97
C SER A 17 6.66 -23.58 -4.19
N GLU A 18 7.46 -24.51 -4.71
CA GLU A 18 7.09 -25.52 -5.70
C GLU A 18 5.99 -26.49 -5.20
N ASP A 19 5.15 -26.04 -4.27
CA ASP A 19 3.96 -26.74 -3.85
C ASP A 19 2.93 -26.52 -4.95
N LYS A 20 2.98 -27.42 -5.95
CA LYS A 20 1.93 -27.64 -6.96
C LYS A 20 0.62 -28.14 -6.32
N GLY A 21 0.50 -28.12 -4.99
CA GLY A 21 -0.74 -28.29 -4.27
C GLY A 21 -1.54 -27.00 -4.36
N GLN A 22 -2.73 -27.08 -4.95
CA GLN A 22 -3.73 -26.02 -4.91
C GLN A 22 -3.79 -25.43 -3.49
N ARG A 23 -3.35 -24.17 -3.29
CA ARG A 23 -3.74 -23.43 -2.09
C ARG A 23 -5.25 -23.26 -2.15
N ARG A 24 -5.97 -24.21 -1.54
CA ARG A 24 -7.44 -24.25 -1.50
C ARG A 24 -8.03 -23.11 -0.66
N PHE A 25 -7.19 -22.42 0.12
CA PHE A 25 -7.60 -21.35 1.02
C PHE A 25 -7.09 -20.00 0.53
N LYS A 26 -7.98 -19.01 0.53
CA LYS A 26 -7.66 -17.61 0.23
C LYS A 26 -6.88 -17.01 1.39
N ASP A 27 -5.88 -16.19 1.07
CA ASP A 27 -5.11 -15.48 2.08
C ASP A 27 -5.94 -14.32 2.64
N GLN A 28 -6.02 -14.18 3.95
CA GLN A 28 -6.68 -13.06 4.60
C GLN A 28 -5.74 -11.87 4.65
N ILE A 29 -6.05 -10.83 3.89
CA ILE A 29 -5.26 -9.60 3.85
C ILE A 29 -5.94 -8.56 4.74
N ILE A 30 -5.17 -7.94 5.62
CA ILE A 30 -5.57 -6.75 6.37
C ILE A 30 -4.59 -5.64 6.07
N VAL A 31 -5.10 -4.47 5.71
CA VAL A 31 -4.31 -3.25 5.53
C VAL A 31 -4.69 -2.24 6.59
N VAL A 32 -3.67 -1.76 7.31
CA VAL A 32 -3.82 -0.74 8.35
C VAL A 32 -3.06 0.51 7.94
N GLN A 33 -3.71 1.67 8.04
CA GLN A 33 -3.04 2.97 7.97
C GLN A 33 -2.60 3.36 9.38
N GLN A 34 -1.30 3.49 9.60
CA GLN A 34 -0.73 3.95 10.85
C GLN A 34 -0.22 5.37 10.68
N GLY A 35 -0.94 6.33 11.25
CA GLY A 35 -0.47 7.69 11.48
C GLY A 35 0.28 7.81 12.82
N LYS A 36 0.75 9.02 13.13
CA LYS A 36 1.50 9.28 14.39
C LYS A 36 0.67 9.02 15.66
N HIS A 37 -0.64 9.26 15.60
CA HIS A 37 -1.55 9.18 16.76
C HIS A 37 -2.83 8.38 16.49
N HIS A 38 -2.98 7.79 15.30
CA HIS A 38 -4.19 7.07 14.92
C HIS A 38 -3.86 5.85 14.07
N PHE A 39 -4.67 4.82 14.22
CA PHE A 39 -4.66 3.63 13.38
C PHE A 39 -6.03 3.49 12.74
N SER A 40 -6.08 3.37 11.42
CA SER A 40 -7.32 3.16 10.68
C SER A 40 -7.25 1.82 9.97
N PHE A 41 -8.22 0.95 10.22
CA PHE A 41 -8.41 -0.26 9.44
C PHE A 41 -8.99 0.14 8.09
N ILE A 42 -8.31 -0.24 7.02
CA ILE A 42 -8.67 0.21 5.67
C ILE A 42 -9.30 -0.91 4.86
N CYS A 43 -8.73 -2.11 4.94
CA CYS A 43 -9.17 -3.24 4.14
C CYS A 43 -9.00 -4.52 4.94
N LYS A 44 -10.01 -5.39 4.87
CA LYS A 44 -9.95 -6.77 5.35
C LYS A 44 -10.68 -7.66 4.36
N GLY A 45 -10.00 -8.65 3.80
CA GLY A 45 -10.67 -9.59 2.91
C GLY A 45 -9.81 -10.76 2.47
N PRO A 46 -10.45 -11.85 2.02
CA PRO A 46 -9.77 -12.97 1.40
C PRO A 46 -9.34 -12.62 -0.03
N VAL A 47 -8.08 -12.88 -0.37
CA VAL A 47 -7.48 -12.55 -1.68
C VAL A 47 -6.75 -13.78 -2.23
N ASN A 48 -6.89 -14.06 -3.53
CA ASN A 48 -6.16 -15.15 -4.16
C ASN A 48 -4.76 -14.71 -4.60
N PHE A 49 -3.91 -15.68 -4.90
CA PHE A 49 -2.62 -15.42 -5.54
C PHE A 49 -2.80 -14.61 -6.84
N ARG A 50 -2.00 -13.54 -7.00
CA ARG A 50 -2.01 -12.60 -8.14
C ARG A 50 -3.28 -11.75 -8.28
N ASP A 51 -4.22 -11.83 -7.35
CA ASP A 51 -5.37 -10.93 -7.34
C ASP A 51 -4.96 -9.49 -7.00
N THR A 52 -5.82 -8.58 -7.40
CA THR A 52 -5.73 -7.16 -7.11
C THR A 52 -6.85 -6.77 -6.18
N PHE A 53 -6.54 -5.97 -5.16
CA PHE A 53 -7.53 -5.40 -4.26
C PHE A 53 -7.34 -3.89 -4.15
N GLN A 54 -8.44 -3.19 -3.93
CA GLN A 54 -8.48 -1.75 -3.84
C GLN A 54 -8.96 -1.33 -2.46
N PHE A 55 -8.40 -0.23 -1.97
CA PHE A 55 -8.82 0.34 -0.71
C PHE A 55 -8.72 1.86 -0.70
N GLN A 56 -9.47 2.50 0.20
CA GLN A 56 -9.48 3.95 0.35
C GLN A 56 -8.58 4.37 1.50
N SER A 57 -7.52 5.13 1.20
CA SER A 57 -6.68 5.73 2.25
C SER A 57 -7.45 6.85 2.95
N HIS A 58 -7.22 6.96 4.25
CA HIS A 58 -7.72 8.06 5.05
C HIS A 58 -6.92 9.32 4.72
N PRO A 59 -7.57 10.48 4.59
CA PRO A 59 -6.88 11.74 4.34
C PRO A 59 -5.79 12.00 5.38
N ARG A 60 -4.64 12.50 4.93
CA ARG A 60 -3.56 12.95 5.81
C ARG A 60 -4.05 14.10 6.68
N SER A 61 -3.97 13.96 8.00
CA SER A 61 -4.04 15.13 8.89
C SER A 61 -2.65 15.78 8.96
N ASP A 62 -2.60 17.11 8.82
CA ASP A 62 -1.42 17.96 9.04
C ASP A 62 -0.17 17.67 8.16
N ASP A 63 -0.31 17.15 6.94
CA ASP A 63 0.83 16.82 6.06
C ASP A 63 1.85 15.82 6.66
N LYS A 64 1.47 15.09 7.72
CA LYS A 64 2.36 14.14 8.40
C LYS A 64 2.49 12.83 7.61
N PRO A 65 3.68 12.19 7.63
CA PRO A 65 3.88 10.89 7.04
C PRO A 65 3.06 9.82 7.78
N PHE A 66 2.72 8.76 7.09
CA PHE A 66 2.03 7.60 7.63
C PHE A 66 2.61 6.32 7.04
N THR A 67 2.24 5.18 7.59
CA THR A 67 2.69 3.86 7.12
C THR A 67 1.49 2.99 6.80
N PHE A 68 1.49 2.32 5.64
CA PHE A 68 0.61 1.17 5.44
C PHE A 68 1.28 -0.08 5.98
N VAL A 69 0.61 -0.79 6.86
CA VAL A 69 1.05 -2.08 7.38
C VAL A 69 0.15 -3.15 6.77
N PHE A 70 0.77 -4.08 6.05
CA PHE A 70 0.10 -5.20 5.41
C PHE A 70 0.24 -6.43 6.29
N TYR A 71 -0.90 -7.05 6.61
CA TYR A 71 -0.96 -8.33 7.30
C TYR A 71 -1.49 -9.38 6.35
N VAL A 72 -0.86 -10.55 6.34
CA VAL A 72 -1.34 -11.75 5.63
C VAL A 72 -1.53 -12.85 6.66
N ASN A 73 -2.74 -13.38 6.76
CA ASN A 73 -3.12 -14.42 7.72
C ASN A 73 -2.73 -14.05 9.17
N GLY A 74 -2.83 -12.76 9.52
CA GLY A 74 -2.52 -12.23 10.85
C GLY A 74 -1.04 -11.88 11.08
N LEU A 75 -0.13 -12.17 10.15
CA LEU A 75 1.30 -11.87 10.26
C LEU A 75 1.65 -10.60 9.47
N ILE A 76 2.53 -9.76 10.02
CA ILE A 76 3.05 -8.58 9.30
C ILE A 76 3.88 -9.06 8.11
N ALA A 77 3.42 -8.70 6.92
CA ALA A 77 3.98 -9.13 5.65
C ALA A 77 4.85 -8.03 5.01
N ALA A 78 4.38 -6.78 5.04
CA ALA A 78 5.11 -5.63 4.52
C ALA A 78 4.74 -4.34 5.26
N ARG A 79 5.63 -3.35 5.18
CA ARG A 79 5.40 -1.98 5.66
C ARG A 79 5.79 -1.01 4.56
N LEU A 80 4.86 -0.14 4.18
CA LEU A 80 5.09 0.90 3.18
C LEU A 80 5.05 2.27 3.86
N PRO A 81 6.21 2.85 4.22
CA PRO A 81 6.26 4.20 4.76
C PRO A 81 6.02 5.22 3.64
N MET A 82 5.11 6.17 3.85
CA MET A 82 4.74 7.16 2.86
C MET A 82 4.72 8.57 3.46
N CYS A 83 5.35 9.54 2.80
CA CYS A 83 5.13 10.96 3.12
C CYS A 83 3.77 11.44 2.59
N CYS A 84 3.33 10.87 1.47
CA CYS A 84 1.97 10.95 0.93
C CYS A 84 1.76 9.87 -0.13
N GLU A 85 0.51 9.67 -0.52
CA GLU A 85 0.07 8.75 -1.57
C GLU A 85 0.62 9.12 -2.95
N TYR A 86 0.94 10.41 -3.17
CA TYR A 86 1.48 10.92 -4.44
C TYR A 86 2.92 10.44 -4.71
N LYS A 87 3.71 10.16 -3.67
CA LYS A 87 5.14 9.83 -3.83
C LYS A 87 5.37 8.58 -4.68
N TYR A 88 4.47 7.60 -4.58
CA TYR A 88 4.65 6.32 -5.25
C TYR A 88 3.97 6.32 -6.61
N ARG A 89 4.73 5.96 -7.64
CA ARG A 89 4.23 5.73 -8.99
C ARG A 89 3.67 4.32 -9.13
N ASN A 90 2.85 4.13 -10.16
CA ASN A 90 2.35 2.82 -10.57
C ASN A 90 3.52 1.88 -10.87
N GLY A 91 3.43 0.63 -10.44
CA GLY A 91 4.41 -0.42 -10.71
C GLY A 91 5.51 -0.59 -9.65
N ILE A 92 5.51 0.21 -8.57
CA ILE A 92 6.49 0.04 -7.48
C ILE A 92 6.14 -1.21 -6.67
N THR A 93 7.10 -2.14 -6.57
CA THR A 93 7.04 -3.26 -5.63
C THR A 93 7.20 -2.72 -4.21
N ILE A 94 6.31 -3.16 -3.32
CA ILE A 94 6.39 -2.78 -1.92
C ILE A 94 7.44 -3.68 -1.29
N ASP A 95 8.53 -3.06 -0.82
CA ASP A 95 9.58 -3.74 -0.08
C ASP A 95 8.96 -4.49 1.11
N GLY A 96 8.99 -5.80 0.98
CA GLY A 96 8.55 -6.77 1.97
C GLY A 96 9.45 -7.98 1.81
N LYS A 97 9.41 -8.89 2.79
CA LYS A 97 10.34 -10.03 2.85
C LYS A 97 10.35 -10.89 1.57
N TYR A 98 9.32 -10.79 0.71
CA TYR A 98 9.17 -11.61 -0.51
C TYR A 98 8.49 -10.91 -1.70
N GLU A 99 8.63 -9.58 -1.88
CA GLU A 99 7.98 -8.83 -2.99
C GLU A 99 6.46 -9.12 -3.12
N GLN A 100 5.81 -9.33 -1.98
CA GLN A 100 4.47 -9.91 -1.91
C GLN A 100 3.37 -8.96 -2.38
N PHE A 101 3.69 -7.68 -2.51
CA PHE A 101 2.74 -6.65 -2.89
C PHE A 101 3.38 -5.71 -3.90
N ALA A 102 2.58 -5.26 -4.87
CA ALA A 102 2.97 -4.22 -5.81
C ALA A 102 1.86 -3.17 -5.92
N ILE A 103 2.25 -1.90 -5.94
CA ILE A 103 1.33 -0.79 -6.20
C ILE A 103 0.99 -0.82 -7.68
N GLN A 104 -0.28 -1.10 -8.00
CA GLN A 104 -0.74 -1.10 -9.39
C GLN A 104 -1.24 0.28 -9.81
N ASN A 105 -1.99 0.95 -8.94
CA ASN A 105 -2.52 2.28 -9.22
C ASN A 105 -2.75 3.07 -7.94
N ILE A 106 -2.57 4.39 -8.01
CA ILE A 106 -3.00 5.32 -6.98
C ILE A 106 -3.74 6.49 -7.63
N SER A 107 -4.98 6.75 -7.23
CA SER A 107 -5.81 7.82 -7.80
C SER A 107 -6.41 8.73 -6.72
N GLY A 108 -6.68 9.98 -7.08
CA GLY A 108 -7.18 10.99 -6.14
C GLY A 108 -6.11 11.54 -5.18
N THR A 109 -4.82 11.41 -5.54
CA THR A 109 -3.70 11.87 -4.73
C THR A 109 -3.52 13.39 -4.82
N LYS A 110 -2.92 13.97 -3.78
CA LYS A 110 -2.40 15.34 -3.79
C LYS A 110 -0.98 15.36 -3.23
N PRO A 111 -0.03 16.03 -3.89
CA PRO A 111 1.35 16.11 -3.40
C PRO A 111 1.39 16.84 -2.06
N CYS A 112 2.16 16.30 -1.11
CA CYS A 112 2.50 17.01 0.13
C CYS A 112 3.54 18.10 -0.14
N GLN A 113 3.73 19.04 0.80
CA GLN A 113 4.73 20.10 0.67
C GLN A 113 6.12 19.56 0.34
N LYS A 114 6.52 18.45 0.98
CA LYS A 114 7.79 17.79 0.68
C LYS A 114 7.87 17.32 -0.78
N CYS A 115 6.86 16.61 -1.29
CA CYS A 115 6.84 16.16 -2.68
C CYS A 115 6.76 17.30 -3.69
N LYS A 116 6.16 18.45 -3.32
CA LYS A 116 6.18 19.65 -4.16
C LYS A 116 7.60 20.18 -4.29
N MET A 117 8.30 20.35 -3.18
CA MET A 117 9.71 20.80 -3.17
C MET A 117 10.62 19.84 -3.95
N ASP A 118 10.51 18.53 -3.71
CA ASP A 118 11.31 17.51 -4.41
C ASP A 118 11.08 17.54 -5.95
N SER A 119 9.84 17.85 -6.39
CA SER A 119 9.50 17.93 -7.81
C SER A 119 10.04 19.17 -8.53
N GLU A 120 10.17 20.29 -7.81
CA GLU A 120 10.71 21.55 -8.36
C GLU A 120 12.24 21.47 -8.52
N GLU A 121 12.91 20.70 -7.67
CA GLU A 121 14.36 20.49 -7.71
C GLU A 121 14.78 19.59 -8.89
N SER A 122 13.96 18.58 -9.21
CA SER A 122 14.19 17.67 -10.35
C SER A 122 13.96 18.33 -11.72
N ALA A 123 13.28 19.47 -11.78
CA ALA A 123 13.00 20.22 -13.02
C ALA A 123 14.10 21.25 -13.37
N LYS A 124 15.09 21.43 -12.48
CA LYS A 124 16.23 22.35 -12.67
C LYS A 124 17.55 21.66 -12.99
N SER A 125 17.58 20.33 -13.09
CA SER A 125 18.75 19.53 -13.47
C SER A 125 18.66 19.02 -14.91
#